data_AF-A0A7C1ZUV0-F1
#
_entry.id   AF-A0A7C1ZUV0-F1
#
_cell.length_a   1.000
_cell.length_b   1.000
_cell.length_c   1.000
_cell.angle_alpha   90.00
_cell.angle_beta   90.00
_cell.angle_gamma   90.00
#
_symmetry.space_group_name_H-M   'P 1'
#
loop_
_entity.id
_entity.type
_entity.pdbx_description
1 polymer ?
#
loop_
_entity_poly.entity_id
_entity_poly.type
_entity_poly.pdbx_seq_one_letter_code
_entity_poly.pdbx_strand_id
1 'polypeptide(L)' 'MYKIERDPACYILTFSGSIRADEMQRWHNASKTTLIGETAPSFGVIINMKDLQPIDSETKTMTYG' A
#
# COMPACT_ATOMS: atom_id res chain seq x y z
N MET A 1 -0.44 -8.46 6.20
CA MET A 1 -0.53 -9.07 4.85
C MET A 1 -0.72 -7.96 3.83
N TYR A 2 0.01 -8.03 2.73
CA TYR A 2 -0.01 -7.05 1.65
C TYR A 2 -0.12 -7.73 0.30
N LYS A 3 -0.96 -7.18 -0.58
CA LYS A 3 -1.19 -7.71 -1.92
C LYS A 3 -1.44 -6.55 -2.88
N ILE A 4 -0.81 -6.60 -4.04
CA ILE A 4 -1.12 -5.72 -5.16
C ILE A 4 -1.77 -6.57 -6.25
N GLU A 5 -2.93 -6.14 -6.74
CA GLU A 5 -3.60 -6.76 -7.87
C GLU A 5 -3.72 -5.75 -9.00
N ARG A 6 -3.45 -6.21 -10.23
CA ARG A 6 -3.64 -5.41 -11.43
C ARG A 6 -4.94 -5.83 -12.10
N ASP A 7 -5.89 -4.91 -12.11
CA ASP A 7 -7.09 -4.98 -12.93
C ASP A 7 -6.88 -4.14 -14.21
N PRO A 8 -7.51 -4.45 -15.35
CA PRO A 8 -7.35 -3.67 -16.59
C PRO A 8 -7.56 -2.16 -16.42
N ALA A 9 -8.41 -1.73 -15.49
CA ALA A 9 -8.70 -0.31 -15.25
C ALA A 9 -7.96 0.30 -14.04
N CYS A 10 -7.47 -0.52 -13.11
CA CYS A 10 -6.93 0.00 -11.85
C CYS A 10 -5.94 -0.95 -11.15
N TYR A 11 -5.31 -0.45 -10.09
CA TYR A 11 -4.56 -1.24 -9.12
C TYR A 11 -5.35 -1.37 -7.84
N ILE A 12 -5.41 -2.56 -7.27
CA ILE A 12 -5.98 -2.81 -5.96
C ILE A 12 -4.85 -3.12 -5.00
N LEU A 13 -4.57 -2.21 -4.05
CA LEU A 13 -3.63 -2.46 -2.97
C LEU A 13 -4.41 -2.87 -1.73
N THR A 14 -4.22 -4.12 -1.31
CA THR A 14 -4.82 -4.66 -0.10
C THR A 14 -3.81 -4.64 1.04
N PHE A 15 -4.21 -3.99 2.12
CA PHE A 15 -3.50 -3.90 3.38
C PHE A 15 -4.36 -4.54 4.47
N SER A 16 -3.90 -5.64 5.06
CA SER A 16 -4.67 -6.39 6.07
C SER A 16 -3.80 -6.90 7.22
N GLY A 17 -4.43 -7.20 8.36
CA GLY A 17 -3.77 -7.65 9.59
C GLY A 17 -3.09 -6.52 10.36
N SER A 18 -2.23 -6.87 11.32
CA SER A 18 -1.35 -5.93 12.01
C SER A 18 -0.17 -5.57 11.12
N ILE A 19 0.15 -4.28 11.03
CA ILE A 19 1.30 -3.79 10.26
C ILE A 19 2.40 -3.33 11.22
N ARG A 20 3.62 -3.83 11.05
CA ARG A 20 4.80 -3.29 11.73
C ARG A 20 5.44 -2.17 10.91
N ALA A 21 6.27 -1.33 11.54
CA ALA A 21 6.93 -0.21 10.85
C ALA A 21 7.81 -0.64 9.66
N ASP A 22 8.54 -1.74 9.81
CA ASP A 22 9.37 -2.32 8.77
C ASP A 22 8.55 -2.92 7.62
N GLU A 23 7.36 -3.45 7.92
CA GLU A 23 6.42 -3.91 6.91
C GLU A 23 5.80 -2.74 6.15
N MET A 24 5.42 -1.66 6.85
CA MET A 24 4.90 -0.45 6.21
C MET A 24 5.89 0.15 5.21
N GLN A 25 7.17 0.22 5.57
CA GLN A 25 8.22 0.70 4.66
C GLN A 25 8.35 -0.22 3.42
N ARG A 26 8.30 -1.54 3.63
CA ARG A 26 8.35 -2.51 2.53
C ARG A 26 7.16 -2.39 1.59
N TRP A 27 5.96 -2.21 2.14
CA TRP A 27 4.73 -2.08 1.36
C TRP A 27 4.71 -0.77 0.58
N HIS A 28 5.18 0.33 1.19
CA HIS A 28 5.35 1.61 0.52
C HIS A 28 6.32 1.49 -0.67
N ASN A 29 7.50 0.90 -0.45
CA ASN A 29 8.50 0.76 -1.51
C ASN A 29 7.97 -0.14 -2.65
N ALA A 30 7.31 -1.25 -2.33
CA ALA A 30 6.69 -2.12 -3.32
C ALA A 30 5.59 -1.40 -4.12
N SER A 31 4.69 -0.68 -3.44
CA SER A 31 3.65 0.13 -4.08
C SER A 31 4.26 1.13 -5.06
N LYS A 32 5.27 1.87 -4.60
CA LYS A 32 5.95 2.90 -5.39
C LYS A 32 6.60 2.31 -6.64
N THR A 33 7.34 1.19 -6.51
CA THR A 33 7.95 0.53 -7.66
C THR A 33 6.91 0.07 -8.68
N THR A 34 5.80 -0.51 -8.23
CA THR A 34 4.75 -1.00 -9.13
C THR A 34 4.01 0.15 -9.83
N LEU A 35 3.67 1.22 -9.11
CA LEU A 35 2.90 2.34 -9.66
C LEU A 35 3.74 3.26 -10.56
N ILE A 36 5.05 3.40 -10.31
CA ILE A 36 5.96 4.14 -11.21
C ILE A 36 6.10 3.43 -12.57
N GLY A 37 6.01 2.10 -12.58
CA GLY A 37 6.09 1.31 -13.81
C GLY A 37 4.84 1.35 -14.67
N GLU A 38 3.77 2.02 -14.24
CA GLU A 38 2.54 2.11 -15.02
C GLU A 38 2.72 3.06 -16.21
N THR A 39 2.30 2.60 -17.39
CA THR A 39 2.45 3.31 -18.66
C THR A 39 1.14 3.85 -19.21
N ALA A 40 0.01 3.43 -18.62
CA ALA A 40 -1.31 3.93 -18.94
C ALA A 40 -1.41 5.44 -18.61
N PRO A 41 -2.01 6.24 -19.50
CA PRO A 41 -2.16 7.69 -19.31
C PRO A 41 -3.10 8.03 -18.14
N SER A 42 -3.98 7.12 -17.77
CA SER A 42 -4.79 7.18 -16.56
C SER A 42 -4.95 5.77 -15.99
N PHE A 43 -4.85 5.66 -14.67
CA PHE A 43 -5.13 4.42 -13.95
C PHE A 43 -5.77 4.76 -12.61
N GLY A 44 -6.71 3.91 -12.19
CA GLY A 44 -7.29 4.01 -10.84
C GLY A 44 -6.40 3.32 -9.81
N VAL A 45 -6.52 3.77 -8.56
CA VAL A 45 -5.94 3.07 -7.41
C VAL A 45 -7.04 2.87 -6.37
N ILE A 46 -7.27 1.61 -5.99
CA ILE A 46 -8.20 1.21 -4.95
C ILE A 46 -7.38 0.74 -3.75
N ILE A 47 -7.59 1.39 -2.62
CA ILE A 47 -6.93 1.05 -1.36
C ILE A 47 -7.92 0.24 -0.50
N ASN A 48 -7.67 -1.06 -0.37
CA ASN A 48 -8.45 -1.93 0.51
C ASN A 48 -7.75 -2.06 1.87
N MET A 49 -8.33 -1.43 2.89
CA MET A 49 -7.84 -1.46 4.28
C MET A 49 -8.88 -2.07 5.24
N LYS A 50 -9.87 -2.81 4.72
CA LYS A 50 -11.00 -3.32 5.52
C LYS A 50 -10.56 -4.18 6.71
N ASP A 51 -9.56 -5.02 6.48
CA ASP A 51 -9.06 -5.98 7.46
C ASP A 51 -7.77 -5.48 8.13
N LEU A 52 -7.42 -4.20 7.96
CA LEU A 52 -6.24 -3.61 8.59
C LEU A 52 -6.53 -3.35 10.08
N GLN A 53 -5.71 -3.92 10.94
CA GLN A 53 -5.78 -3.66 12.38
C GLN A 53 -5.21 -2.28 12.71
N PRO A 54 -5.61 -1.68 13.85
CA PRO A 54 -5.10 -0.39 14.28
C PRO A 54 -3.57 -0.38 14.25
N ILE A 55 -3.05 0.65 13.61
CA ILE A 55 -1.61 0.91 13.54
C ILE A 55 -1.18 1.26 14.97
N ASP A 56 -0.28 0.45 15.54
CA ASP A 56 0.20 0.66 16.90
C ASP A 56 0.89 2.03 17.02
N SER A 57 0.91 2.57 18.23
CA SER A 57 1.27 3.97 18.50
C SER A 57 2.67 4.34 17.98
N GLU A 58 3.59 3.38 17.94
CA GLU A 58 4.97 3.55 17.45
C GLU A 58 5.03 3.81 15.94
N THR A 59 4.14 3.18 15.17
CA THR A 59 4.06 3.31 13.70
C THR A 59 3.48 4.64 13.23
N LYS A 60 2.98 5.49 14.15
CA LYS A 60 2.45 6.83 13.84
C LYS A 60 3.54 7.88 13.60
N THR A 61 4.81 7.51 13.83
CA THR A 61 5.97 8.42 13.82
C THR A 61 6.78 8.37 12.52
N MET A 62 6.18 7.97 11.39
CA MET A 62 6.79 8.23 10.08
C MET A 62 6.61 9.71 9.74
N THR A 63 7.54 10.53 10.24
CA THR A 63 7.69 11.93 9.85
C THR A 63 8.01 11.97 8.36
N TYR A 64 7.09 12.49 7.55
CA TYR A 64 7.36 12.85 6.16
C TYR A 64 8.37 14.02 6.19
N GLY A 65 9.64 13.69 5.96
CA GLY A 65 10.72 14.65 5.71
C GLY A 65 10.97 14.81 4.22
#